data_AF-X0VZ98-F1
#
_entry.id   AF-X0VZ98-F1
#
_cell.length_a   1.000
_cell.length_b   1.000
_cell.length_c   1.000
_cell.angle_alpha   90.00
_cell.angle_beta   90.00
_cell.angle_gamma   90.00
#
_symmetry.space_group_name_H-M   'P 1'
#
loop_
_entity.id
_entity.type
_entity.pdbx_description
1 polymer ?
#
loop_
_entity_poly.entity_id
_entity_poly.type
_entity_poly.pdbx_seq_one_letter_code
_entity_poly.pdbx_strand_id
1 'polypeptide(L)'
;AMSRDIGCLKAFLFDHVYRHDRVMRVMADAEEIVHDLFARYLSQPDTMQEAWRAASAGLSERRRARLIADFVAGMTDRYAIAEHRRLFDATPNLR
;
A
#
# COMPACT_ATOMS: atom_id res chain seq x y z
N ALA A 1 -32.90 12.84 6.13
CA ALA A 1 -33.32 11.43 6.12
C ALA A 1 -32.22 10.56 5.52
N MET A 2 -31.92 10.66 4.22
CA MET A 2 -30.93 9.83 3.50
C MET A 2 -29.53 9.76 4.14
N SER A 3 -28.98 10.87 4.66
CA SER A 3 -27.67 10.87 5.33
C SER A 3 -27.64 10.07 6.64
N ARG A 4 -28.78 9.99 7.35
CA ARG A 4 -28.91 9.20 8.60
C ARG A 4 -28.92 7.71 8.28
N ASP A 5 -29.63 7.32 7.22
CA ASP A 5 -29.71 5.92 6.77
C ASP A 5 -28.35 5.40 6.28
N ILE A 6 -27.59 6.23 5.53
CA ILE A 6 -26.21 5.92 5.13
C ILE A 6 -25.30 5.77 6.36
N GLY A 7 -25.47 6.60 7.39
CA GLY A 7 -24.71 6.50 8.63
C GLY A 7 -24.95 5.19 9.37
N CYS A 8 -26.23 4.79 9.52
CA CYS A 8 -26.61 3.53 10.12
C CYS A 8 -26.08 2.32 9.33
N LEU A 9 -26.17 2.36 7.99
CA LEU A 9 -25.63 1.31 7.13
C LEU A 9 -24.11 1.18 7.26
N LYS A 10 -23.38 2.30 7.28
CA LYS A 10 -21.92 2.28 7.49
C LYS A 10 -21.54 1.68 8.84
N ALA A 11 -22.25 2.04 9.92
CA ALA A 11 -21.99 1.49 11.24
C ALA A 11 -22.22 -0.03 11.27
N PHE A 12 -23.33 -0.50 10.69
CA PHE A 12 -23.63 -1.94 10.56
C PHE A 12 -22.55 -2.69 9.76
N LEU A 13 -22.14 -2.16 8.60
CA LEU A 13 -21.09 -2.77 7.78
C LEU A 13 -19.73 -2.75 8.49
N PHE A 14 -19.44 -1.71 9.26
CA PHE A 14 -18.19 -1.61 9.99
C PHE A 14 -18.06 -2.67 11.09
N ASP A 15 -19.16 -2.94 11.80
CA ASP A 15 -19.21 -3.94 12.85
C ASP A 15 -19.19 -5.37 12.30
N HIS A 16 -19.93 -5.63 11.22
CA HIS A 16 -20.14 -7.00 10.74
C HIS A 16 -19.31 -7.42 9.53
N VAL A 17 -18.75 -6.48 8.77
CA VAL A 17 -18.02 -6.77 7.52
C VAL A 17 -16.56 -6.34 7.63
N TYR A 18 -16.30 -5.06 7.86
CA TYR A 18 -14.93 -4.53 7.77
C TYR A 18 -14.00 -4.97 8.91
N ARG A 19 -14.54 -5.24 10.10
CA ARG A 19 -13.77 -5.72 11.27
C ARG A 19 -13.77 -7.22 11.45
N HIS A 20 -14.31 -7.97 10.50
CA HIS A 20 -14.27 -9.42 10.57
C HIS A 20 -12.82 -9.93 10.50
N ASP A 21 -12.44 -10.90 11.34
CA ASP A 21 -11.06 -11.37 11.49
C ASP A 21 -10.38 -11.72 10.16
N ARG A 22 -11.13 -12.30 9.21
CA ARG A 22 -10.62 -12.58 7.86
C ARG A 22 -10.20 -11.31 7.12
N VAL A 23 -11.00 -10.26 7.16
CA VAL A 23 -10.68 -8.99 6.51
C VAL A 23 -9.48 -8.35 7.19
N MET A 24 -9.44 -8.34 8.52
CA MET A 24 -8.33 -7.77 9.29
C MET A 24 -7.00 -8.47 8.99
N ARG A 25 -6.99 -9.80 8.82
CA ARG A 25 -5.77 -10.53 8.40
C ARG A 25 -5.28 -10.11 7.02
N VAL A 26 -6.17 -10.06 6.03
CA VAL A 26 -5.82 -9.62 4.67
C VAL A 26 -5.33 -8.17 4.66
N MET A 27 -5.92 -7.31 5.50
CA MET A 27 -5.47 -5.91 5.65
C MET A 27 -4.08 -5.81 6.27
N ALA A 28 -3.76 -6.64 7.27
CA ALA A 28 -2.42 -6.69 7.86
C ALA A 28 -1.37 -7.14 6.84
N ASP A 29 -1.67 -8.20 6.08
CA ASP A 29 -0.79 -8.69 5.01
C ASP A 29 -0.58 -7.64 3.91
N ALA A 30 -1.62 -6.87 3.58
CA ALA A 30 -1.53 -5.77 2.61
C ALA A 30 -0.72 -4.59 3.15
N GLU A 31 -0.86 -4.27 4.44
CA GLU A 31 -0.07 -3.24 5.12
C GLU A 31 1.43 -3.59 5.11
N GLU A 32 1.78 -4.85 5.36
CA GLU A 32 3.16 -5.36 5.27
C GLU A 32 3.75 -5.12 3.87
N ILE A 33 3.02 -5.49 2.82
CA ILE A 33 3.47 -5.27 1.43
C ILE A 33 3.75 -3.79 1.14
N VAL A 34 2.85 -2.89 1.55
CA VAL A 34 2.99 -1.45 1.32
C VAL A 34 4.16 -0.87 2.10
N HIS A 35 4.29 -1.27 3.36
CA HIS A 35 5.39 -0.86 4.24
C HIS A 35 6.74 -1.26 3.65
N ASP A 36 6.87 -2.51 3.23
CA ASP A 36 8.12 -3.07 2.72
C ASP A 36 8.54 -2.45 1.39
N LEU A 37 7.60 -2.27 0.47
CA LEU A 37 7.85 -1.56 -0.79
C LEU A 37 8.34 -0.12 -0.53
N PHE A 38 7.66 0.61 0.36
CA PHE A 38 8.06 1.96 0.72
C PHE A 38 9.48 2.00 1.30
N ALA A 39 9.77 1.13 2.28
CA ALA A 39 11.07 1.05 2.93
C ALA A 39 12.19 0.66 1.95
N ARG A 40 11.92 -0.29 1.05
CA ARG A 40 12.87 -0.73 0.02
C ARG A 40 13.21 0.39 -0.95
N TYR A 41 12.22 1.10 -1.47
CA TYR A 41 12.48 2.20 -2.40
C TYR A 41 13.16 3.40 -1.73
N LEU A 42 12.91 3.62 -0.43
CA LEU A 42 13.56 4.70 0.30
C LEU A 42 15.04 4.43 0.57
N SER A 43 15.37 3.18 0.94
CA SER A 43 16.75 2.73 1.21
C SER A 43 17.54 2.42 -0.05
N GLN A 44 16.88 1.91 -1.09
CA GLN A 44 17.47 1.53 -2.37
C GLN A 44 16.62 2.09 -3.51
N PRO A 45 16.72 3.40 -3.81
CA PRO A 45 16.00 4.03 -4.93
C PRO A 45 16.27 3.34 -6.26
N ASP A 46 17.42 2.65 -6.36
CA ASP A 46 17.82 1.86 -7.49
C ASP A 46 17.00 0.59 -7.74
N THR A 47 15.99 0.33 -6.93
CA THR A 47 15.04 -0.77 -7.15
C THR A 47 13.74 -0.29 -7.81
N MET A 48 13.52 1.02 -7.90
CA MET A 48 12.38 1.64 -8.59
C MET A 48 12.51 1.53 -10.10
N GLN A 49 11.37 1.66 -10.79
CA GLN A 49 11.33 1.85 -12.25
C GLN A 49 12.12 3.10 -12.65
N GLU A 50 12.72 3.08 -13.84
CA GLU A 50 13.64 4.11 -14.32
C GLU A 50 13.08 5.53 -14.22
N ALA A 51 11.85 5.75 -14.68
CA ALA A 51 11.21 7.06 -14.64
C ALA A 51 11.12 7.64 -13.22
N TRP A 52 10.80 6.80 -12.23
CA TRP A 52 10.66 7.21 -10.83
C TRP A 52 12.00 7.35 -10.12
N ARG A 53 12.96 6.49 -10.44
CA ARG A 53 14.35 6.62 -9.98
C ARG A 53 14.94 7.95 -10.43
N ALA A 54 14.84 8.27 -11.73
CA ALA A 54 15.31 9.52 -12.30
C ALA A 54 14.62 10.73 -11.63
N ALA A 55 13.30 10.67 -11.42
CA ALA A 55 12.56 11.72 -10.73
C ALA A 55 12.93 11.87 -9.25
N SER A 56 13.44 10.81 -8.61
CA SER A 56 13.91 10.84 -7.22
C SER A 56 15.32 11.40 -7.04
N ALA A 57 16.11 11.46 -8.12
CA ALA A 57 17.52 11.85 -8.08
C ALA A 57 17.67 13.32 -7.66
N GLY A 58 18.62 13.58 -6.75
CA GLY A 58 18.89 14.93 -6.23
C GLY A 58 17.81 15.50 -5.30
N LEU A 59 16.73 14.77 -5.02
CA LEU A 59 15.72 15.18 -4.05
C LEU A 59 16.24 15.07 -2.62
N SER A 60 15.79 15.99 -1.76
CA SER A 60 15.90 15.82 -0.31
C SER A 60 15.14 14.58 0.15
N GLU A 61 15.55 14.01 1.29
CA GLU A 61 14.93 12.80 1.84
C GLU A 61 13.41 12.91 1.98
N ARG A 62 12.92 14.04 2.52
CA ARG A 62 11.48 14.28 2.66
C ARG A 62 10.74 14.30 1.32
N ARG A 63 11.33 14.92 0.29
CA ARG A 63 10.72 14.98 -1.05
C ARG A 63 10.76 13.62 -1.73
N ARG A 64 11.85 12.87 -1.56
CA ARG A 64 11.98 11.50 -2.05
C ARG A 64 10.96 10.57 -1.40
N ALA A 65 10.82 10.63 -0.08
CA ALA A 65 9.80 9.86 0.65
C ALA A 65 8.39 10.17 0.13
N ARG A 66 8.06 11.44 -0.14
CA ARG A 66 6.76 11.80 -0.72
C ARG A 66 6.56 11.21 -2.12
N LEU A 67 7.56 11.34 -3.00
CA LEU A 67 7.51 10.79 -4.35
C LEU A 67 7.32 9.27 -4.33
N ILE A 68 8.00 8.56 -3.42
CA ILE A 68 7.84 7.11 -3.23
C ILE A 68 6.43 6.79 -2.72
N ALA A 69 5.90 7.56 -1.78
CA ALA A 69 4.53 7.36 -1.30
C ALA A 69 3.50 7.53 -2.42
N ASP A 70 3.67 8.54 -3.28
CA ASP A 70 2.80 8.76 -4.43
C ASP A 70 2.93 7.61 -5.46
N PHE A 71 4.15 7.09 -5.67
CA PHE A 71 4.38 5.92 -6.52
C PHE A 71 3.69 4.66 -5.98
N VAL A 72 3.86 4.35 -4.69
CA VAL A 72 3.24 3.19 -4.04
C VAL A 72 1.72 3.31 -4.02
N ALA A 73 1.18 4.50 -3.72
CA ALA A 73 -0.26 4.76 -3.75
C ALA A 73 -0.86 4.68 -5.17
N GLY A 74 -0.06 4.86 -6.21
CA GLY A 74 -0.46 4.69 -7.61
C GLY A 74 -0.50 3.24 -8.10
N MET A 75 -0.05 2.28 -7.27
CA MET A 75 -0.03 0.87 -7.65
C MET A 75 -1.43 0.25 -7.56
N THR A 76 -1.74 -0.64 -8.50
CA THR A 76 -2.86 -1.59 -8.31
C THR A 76 -2.44 -2.72 -7.39
N ASP A 77 -3.37 -3.38 -6.70
CA ASP A 77 -3.07 -4.51 -5.81
C ASP A 77 -2.22 -5.58 -6.51
N ARG A 78 -2.61 -5.95 -7.74
CA ARG A 78 -1.86 -6.95 -8.54
C ARG A 78 -0.44 -6.51 -8.83
N TYR A 79 -0.23 -5.21 -9.09
CA TYR A 79 1.09 -4.66 -9.36
C TYR A 79 1.93 -4.59 -8.08
N ALA A 80 1.37 -4.14 -6.95
CA ALA A 80 2.06 -4.10 -5.66
C ALA A 80 2.53 -5.51 -5.22
N ILE A 81 1.66 -6.51 -5.32
CA ILE A 81 2.02 -7.91 -5.03
C ILE A 81 3.14 -8.41 -5.96
N ALA A 82 3.09 -8.08 -7.25
CA ALA A 82 4.11 -8.47 -8.21
C ALA A 82 5.46 -7.81 -7.92
N GLU A 83 5.47 -6.51 -7.61
CA GLU A 83 6.68 -5.79 -7.21
C GLU A 83 7.25 -6.33 -5.91
N HIS A 84 6.42 -6.65 -4.92
CA HIS A 84 6.87 -7.25 -3.68
C HIS A 84 7.56 -8.60 -3.95
N ARG A 85 6.94 -9.48 -4.76
CA ARG A 85 7.56 -10.76 -5.16
C ARG A 85 8.87 -10.61 -5.93
N ARG A 86 9.05 -9.49 -6.64
CA ARG A 86 10.29 -9.22 -7.38
C ARG A 86 11.42 -8.79 -6.44
N LEU A 87 11.09 -8.14 -5.33
CA LEU A 87 12.06 -7.47 -4.45
C LEU A 87 12.34 -8.23 -3.14
N PHE A 88 11.46 -9.16 -2.77
CA PHE A 88 11.49 -9.89 -1.51
C PHE A 88 11.31 -11.39 -1.73
N ASP A 89 11.95 -12.19 -0.87
CA ASP A 89 11.92 -13.65 -0.95
C ASP A 89 10.57 -14.24 -0.49
N ALA A 90 9.84 -13.51 0.34
CA ALA A 90 8.52 -13.88 0.84
C ALA A 90 7.53 -12.74 0.59
N THR A 91 6.37 -13.06 0.01
CA THR A 91 5.26 -12.11 -0.16
C THR A 91 4.01 -12.68 0.50
N PRO A 92 3.33 -11.91 1.36
CA PRO A 92 2.07 -12.30 1.97
C PRO A 92 1.03 -12.74 0.93
N ASN A 93 0.18 -13.70 1.30
CA ASN A 93 -0.85 -14.24 0.41
C ASN A 93 -2.22 -13.65 0.77
N LEU A 94 -2.62 -12.62 0.04
CA LEU A 94 -3.92 -11.97 0.22
C LEU A 94 -5.06 -12.91 -0.23
N ARG A 95 -5.56 -13.78 0.66
CA ARG A 95 -6.68 -14.71 0.42
C ARG A 95 -7.69 -14.78 1.58
#